data_AF-A0AAV2VJB7-F1
#
_entry.id   AF-A0AAV2VJB7-F1
#
_cell.length_a   1.000
_cell.length_b   1.000
_cell.length_c   1.000
_cell.angle_alpha   90.00
_cell.angle_beta   90.00
_cell.angle_gamma   90.00
#
_symmetry.space_group_name_H-M   'P 1'
#
loop_
_entity.id
_entity.type
_entity.pdbx_description
1 polymer ?
#
loop_
_entity_poly.entity_id
_entity_poly.type
_entity_poly.pdbx_seq_one_letter_code
_entity_poly.pdbx_strand_id
1 'polypeptide(L)'
;MTTFIKSVNELEAHFSKYKKGYLYRGQVKHFVDSKGRTNIPTSFSRHGCIPDVMFKWTHYAKAMIRGYSSVDYFDIDLELSQAILQHYGWRSFYVDLTKSFSIACWFASNAYEESKSIHMSEDIHENPVWLVHKDAKYSQSKGNGHIYIIDCLALETLDIKIHDLTLMQGNEGRLRFYAQQACLVGNLNDRLPPQVIASHIEVPSSVLKDYCEKNLIHDVSDVFPSSDEDFVLKTLLSLPWEKMNIDSPISTFRRGLEIPDYEDNFIKHLPPNVTLYENFWVSDNRNDSDNPFKGLIFYKLPQFSYYANTNEEFDLGLVSEALKRHGDFVVEIDGLVKIVEAQEEYIYEKGIHVSVDEDGYISVSGLVVSHPSSVVAGVGTNVGWIYKNNHNAWKRVDHQDECPCNNSLRHQLQFSLLRMLNEAIKNEELIIENNYCYRHKSVPSPLHI
;
A
#
# COMPACT_ATOMS: atom_id res chain seq x y z
N MET A 1 1.30 -21.79 32.50
CA MET A 1 0.71 -23.14 32.44
C MET A 1 -0.40 -23.10 31.42
N THR A 2 -0.35 -23.95 30.39
CA THR A 2 -1.37 -24.02 29.35
C THR A 2 -2.58 -24.80 29.88
N THR A 3 -3.78 -24.24 29.75
CA THR A 3 -5.02 -24.92 30.15
C THR A 3 -5.66 -25.57 28.93
N PHE A 4 -6.02 -26.85 29.03
CA PHE A 4 -6.70 -27.56 27.96
C PHE A 4 -8.22 -27.50 28.15
N ILE A 5 -8.95 -26.99 27.15
CA ILE A 5 -10.40 -26.82 27.15
C ILE A 5 -11.03 -27.81 26.18
N LYS A 6 -12.07 -28.53 26.60
CA LYS A 6 -12.63 -29.67 25.86
C LYS A 6 -14.03 -29.43 25.28
N SER A 7 -14.70 -28.35 25.66
CA SER A 7 -16.07 -28.07 25.20
C SER A 7 -16.35 -26.59 25.03
N VAL A 8 -17.38 -26.27 24.24
CA VAL A 8 -17.87 -24.90 24.01
C VAL A 8 -18.25 -24.22 25.33
N ASN A 9 -18.90 -24.95 26.25
CA ASN A 9 -19.30 -24.39 27.55
C ASN A 9 -18.10 -24.06 28.44
N GLU A 10 -17.07 -24.91 28.46
CA GLU A 10 -15.82 -24.62 29.18
C GLU A 10 -15.09 -23.41 28.57
N LEU A 11 -15.11 -23.29 27.24
CA LEU A 11 -14.52 -22.16 26.52
C LEU A 11 -15.22 -20.84 26.87
N GLU A 12 -16.56 -20.82 26.86
CA GLU A 12 -17.36 -19.68 27.30
C GLU A 12 -17.11 -19.31 28.76
N ALA A 13 -17.05 -20.30 29.64
CA ALA A 13 -16.74 -20.10 31.04
C ALA A 13 -15.33 -19.51 31.22
N HIS A 14 -14.35 -19.92 30.43
CA HIS A 14 -13.00 -19.36 30.46
C HIS A 14 -12.97 -17.91 29.97
N PHE A 15 -13.58 -17.63 28.81
CA PHE A 15 -13.65 -16.29 28.25
C PHE A 15 -14.41 -15.29 29.13
N SER A 16 -15.39 -15.77 29.92
CA SER A 16 -16.14 -14.92 30.85
C SER A 16 -15.26 -14.20 31.89
N LYS A 17 -14.06 -14.72 32.17
CA LYS A 17 -13.08 -14.14 33.09
C LYS A 17 -12.32 -12.95 32.49
N TYR A 18 -12.30 -12.84 31.16
CA TYR A 18 -11.40 -11.93 30.43
C TYR A 18 -12.17 -10.96 29.55
N LYS A 19 -13.28 -10.35 30.01
CA LYS A 19 -14.17 -9.55 29.14
C LYS A 19 -13.66 -8.14 28.81
N LYS A 20 -13.11 -7.40 29.78
CA LYS A 20 -12.66 -6.00 29.61
C LYS A 20 -11.19 -5.89 29.96
N GLY A 21 -10.44 -5.11 29.18
CA GLY A 21 -9.01 -4.90 29.39
C GLY A 21 -8.13 -6.01 28.82
N TYR A 22 -8.68 -6.87 27.95
CA TYR A 22 -7.95 -7.95 27.30
C TYR A 22 -8.16 -7.94 25.78
N LEU A 23 -7.15 -8.43 25.07
CA LEU A 23 -7.18 -8.73 23.64
C LEU A 23 -6.82 -10.19 23.41
N TYR A 24 -7.14 -10.71 22.23
CA TYR A 24 -7.00 -12.13 21.93
C TYR A 24 -6.20 -12.37 20.66
N ARG A 25 -5.54 -13.54 20.61
CA ARG A 25 -4.87 -14.03 19.41
C ARG A 25 -5.07 -15.53 19.26
N GLY A 26 -5.56 -15.95 18.10
CA GLY A 26 -5.67 -17.35 17.73
C GLY A 26 -4.52 -17.81 16.84
N GLN A 27 -4.03 -19.03 17.04
CA GLN A 27 -3.04 -19.66 16.17
C GLN A 27 -3.23 -21.17 16.13
N VAL A 28 -3.08 -21.77 14.95
CA VAL A 28 -3.11 -23.24 14.78
C VAL A 28 -1.88 -23.98 15.35
N LYS A 29 -0.82 -23.24 15.72
CA LYS A 29 0.42 -23.82 16.26
C LYS A 29 0.93 -22.97 17.42
N HIS A 30 1.49 -23.63 18.43
CA HIS A 30 2.23 -22.97 19.51
C HIS A 30 3.70 -22.85 19.15
N PHE A 31 4.24 -21.63 19.27
CA PHE A 31 5.66 -21.36 19.06
C PHE A 31 6.30 -20.94 20.38
N VAL A 32 7.48 -21.50 20.66
CA VAL A 32 8.28 -21.18 21.85
C VAL A 32 9.68 -20.72 21.47
N ASP A 33 10.28 -19.89 22.31
CA ASP A 33 11.68 -19.50 22.19
C ASP A 33 12.62 -20.59 22.73
N SER A 34 13.94 -20.37 22.64
CA SER A 34 14.95 -21.29 23.15
C SER A 34 14.89 -21.52 24.67
N LYS A 35 14.11 -20.72 25.40
CA LYS A 35 13.86 -20.84 26.84
C LYS A 35 12.48 -21.42 27.15
N GLY A 36 11.75 -21.91 26.15
CA GLY A 36 10.41 -22.50 26.31
C GLY A 36 9.31 -21.48 26.58
N ARG A 37 9.56 -20.17 26.42
CA ARG A 37 8.55 -19.12 26.59
C ARG A 37 7.80 -18.92 25.28
N THR A 38 6.52 -18.56 25.36
CA THR A 38 5.71 -18.25 24.18
C THR A 38 6.40 -17.21 23.29
N ASN A 39 6.45 -17.48 22.00
CA ASN A 39 7.14 -16.66 21.01
C ASN A 39 6.18 -16.19 19.92
N ILE A 40 5.85 -14.90 19.92
CA ILE A 40 4.96 -14.28 18.92
C ILE A 40 5.73 -13.13 18.26
N PRO A 41 6.54 -13.40 17.22
CA PRO A 41 7.35 -12.39 16.54
C PRO A 41 6.51 -11.52 15.59
N THR A 42 7.02 -10.33 15.28
CA THR A 42 6.49 -9.47 14.20
C THR A 42 6.74 -10.11 12.82
N SER A 43 6.07 -9.61 11.79
CA SER A 43 6.31 -10.08 10.41
C SER A 43 7.63 -9.53 9.83
N PHE A 44 8.08 -8.33 10.20
CA PHE A 44 9.40 -7.82 9.80
C PHE A 44 10.56 -8.60 10.40
N SER A 45 10.50 -9.00 11.67
CA SER A 45 11.54 -9.84 12.27
C SER A 45 11.70 -11.19 11.56
N ARG A 46 10.63 -11.68 10.92
CA ARG A 46 10.64 -12.94 10.16
C ARG A 46 11.10 -12.80 8.72
N HIS A 47 10.82 -11.67 8.07
CA HIS A 47 10.95 -11.57 6.61
C HIS A 47 11.67 -10.32 6.09
N GLY A 48 12.07 -9.39 6.97
CA GLY A 48 12.72 -8.14 6.62
C GLY A 48 11.78 -7.10 5.99
N CYS A 49 12.30 -5.87 5.85
CA CYS A 49 11.64 -4.73 5.22
C CYS A 49 12.15 -4.54 3.78
N ILE A 50 11.27 -4.10 2.88
CA ILE A 50 11.59 -3.67 1.52
C ILE A 50 11.21 -2.18 1.42
N PRO A 51 12.17 -1.25 1.57
CA PRO A 51 11.87 0.18 1.75
C PRO A 51 11.00 0.81 0.65
N ASP A 52 11.30 0.57 -0.63
CA ASP A 52 10.55 1.18 -1.74
C ASP A 52 9.09 0.73 -1.75
N VAL A 53 8.87 -0.56 -1.49
CA VAL A 53 7.54 -1.16 -1.40
C VAL A 53 6.83 -0.63 -0.14
N MET A 54 7.55 -0.40 0.96
CA MET A 54 7.01 0.22 2.18
C MET A 54 6.50 1.65 1.93
N PHE A 55 7.23 2.47 1.16
CA PHE A 55 6.78 3.83 0.83
C PHE A 55 5.49 3.81 -0.01
N LYS A 56 5.43 2.94 -1.02
CA LYS A 56 4.22 2.76 -1.85
C LYS A 56 3.03 2.33 -1.00
N TRP A 57 3.21 1.30 -0.18
CA TRP A 57 2.22 0.82 0.78
C TRP A 57 1.73 1.93 1.72
N THR A 58 2.67 2.63 2.37
CA THR A 58 2.39 3.74 3.29
C THR A 58 1.58 4.83 2.60
N HIS A 59 1.97 5.20 1.37
CA HIS A 59 1.26 6.22 0.60
C HIS A 59 -0.21 5.84 0.37
N TYR A 60 -0.46 4.64 -0.15
CA TYR A 60 -1.84 4.20 -0.41
C TYR A 60 -2.64 4.06 0.88
N ALA A 61 -2.06 3.57 1.98
CA ALA A 61 -2.73 3.54 3.27
C ALA A 61 -3.15 4.93 3.73
N LYS A 62 -2.23 5.91 3.72
CA LYS A 62 -2.52 7.29 4.12
C LYS A 62 -3.57 7.93 3.23
N ALA A 63 -3.48 7.76 1.91
CA ALA A 63 -4.46 8.26 0.96
C ALA A 63 -5.86 7.68 1.21
N MET A 64 -5.96 6.38 1.48
CA MET A 64 -7.22 5.73 1.84
C MET A 64 -7.76 6.25 3.18
N ILE A 65 -6.92 6.28 4.23
CA ILE A 65 -7.30 6.81 5.56
C ILE A 65 -7.84 8.23 5.45
N ARG A 66 -7.14 9.11 4.75
CA ARG A 66 -7.60 10.49 4.49
C ARG A 66 -8.99 10.50 3.84
N GLY A 67 -9.19 9.64 2.84
CA GLY A 67 -10.44 9.53 2.09
C GLY A 67 -11.68 9.36 2.97
N TYR A 68 -11.60 8.57 4.05
CA TYR A 68 -12.75 8.28 4.91
C TYR A 68 -12.70 8.90 6.31
N SER A 69 -11.53 9.30 6.81
CA SER A 69 -11.36 9.84 8.18
C SER A 69 -11.29 11.36 8.26
N SER A 70 -11.25 12.06 7.11
CA SER A 70 -11.02 13.52 7.02
C SER A 70 -9.72 14.02 7.68
N VAL A 71 -8.86 13.12 8.16
CA VAL A 71 -7.53 13.45 8.73
C VAL A 71 -6.61 13.88 7.60
N ASP A 72 -5.77 14.90 7.86
CA ASP A 72 -4.78 15.33 6.89
C ASP A 72 -3.74 14.23 6.63
N TYR A 73 -3.32 14.06 5.38
CA TYR A 73 -2.37 13.04 4.96
C TYR A 73 -1.08 13.03 5.77
N PHE A 74 -0.56 14.22 6.08
CA PHE A 74 0.71 14.38 6.77
C PHE A 74 0.59 14.18 8.29
N ASP A 75 -0.62 14.33 8.84
CA ASP A 75 -0.92 14.07 10.26
C ASP A 75 -1.16 12.58 10.54
N ILE A 76 -1.37 11.76 9.50
CA ILE A 76 -1.51 10.31 9.66
C ILE A 76 -0.14 9.72 10.01
N ASP A 77 -0.05 9.16 11.20
CA ASP A 77 1.16 8.48 11.67
C ASP A 77 1.52 7.28 10.79
N LEU A 78 2.83 7.09 10.58
CA LEU A 78 3.40 5.91 9.95
C LEU A 78 2.95 4.64 10.68
N GLU A 79 2.86 4.68 12.02
CA GLU A 79 2.40 3.56 12.84
C GLU A 79 1.01 3.08 12.41
N LEU A 80 0.05 4.01 12.31
CA LEU A 80 -1.33 3.72 11.90
C LEU A 80 -1.42 3.20 10.46
N SER A 81 -0.63 3.79 9.56
CA SER A 81 -0.61 3.36 8.16
C SER A 81 -0.09 1.92 8.01
N GLN A 82 1.02 1.58 8.65
CA GLN A 82 1.57 0.21 8.61
C GLN A 82 0.62 -0.80 9.27
N ALA A 83 -0.05 -0.36 10.33
CA ALA A 83 -1.04 -1.14 11.04
C ALA A 83 -2.20 -1.59 10.14
N ILE A 84 -2.83 -0.66 9.39
CA ILE A 84 -3.90 -1.01 8.45
C ILE A 84 -3.42 -2.01 7.39
N LEU A 85 -2.24 -1.78 6.83
CA LEU A 85 -1.74 -2.58 5.71
C LEU A 85 -1.43 -4.02 6.08
N GLN A 86 -1.11 -4.29 7.34
CA GLN A 86 -0.88 -5.64 7.82
C GLN A 86 -2.09 -6.56 7.58
N HIS A 87 -3.31 -6.03 7.70
CA HIS A 87 -4.54 -6.79 7.43
C HIS A 87 -4.72 -7.12 5.93
N TYR A 88 -4.02 -6.41 5.05
CA TYR A 88 -4.01 -6.66 3.61
C TYR A 88 -2.78 -7.46 3.15
N GLY A 89 -2.02 -8.03 4.10
CA GLY A 89 -0.89 -8.92 3.83
C GLY A 89 0.48 -8.24 3.87
N TRP A 90 0.55 -6.95 4.24
CA TRP A 90 1.83 -6.28 4.43
C TRP A 90 2.56 -6.73 5.70
N ARG A 91 3.88 -6.59 5.68
CA ARG A 91 4.74 -6.90 6.83
C ARG A 91 4.92 -5.63 7.68
N SER A 92 5.06 -5.78 8.99
CA SER A 92 5.11 -4.67 9.92
C SER A 92 5.87 -5.05 11.21
N PHE A 93 6.03 -4.07 12.09
CA PHE A 93 6.53 -4.23 13.46
C PHE A 93 5.44 -4.53 14.50
N TYR A 94 4.23 -4.88 14.05
CA TYR A 94 3.08 -5.08 14.93
C TYR A 94 2.65 -6.54 14.98
N VAL A 95 1.96 -6.89 16.05
CA VAL A 95 1.29 -8.19 16.21
C VAL A 95 -0.22 -7.98 16.14
N ASP A 96 -0.87 -8.70 15.22
CA ASP A 96 -2.34 -8.69 15.10
C ASP A 96 -3.00 -9.34 16.31
N LEU A 97 -3.91 -8.61 16.94
CA LEU A 97 -4.80 -9.06 17.97
C LEU A 97 -6.25 -8.74 17.57
N THR A 98 -7.20 -9.30 18.30
CA THR A 98 -8.63 -9.02 18.12
C THR A 98 -9.31 -8.78 19.46
N LYS A 99 -10.35 -7.95 19.46
CA LYS A 99 -11.29 -7.80 20.59
C LYS A 99 -12.32 -8.93 20.64
N SER A 100 -12.41 -9.76 19.62
CA SER A 100 -13.43 -10.80 19.50
C SER A 100 -12.87 -12.18 19.82
N PHE A 101 -13.50 -12.86 20.78
CA PHE A 101 -13.24 -14.26 21.05
C PHE A 101 -13.50 -15.15 19.83
N SER A 102 -14.60 -14.90 19.09
CA SER A 102 -14.96 -15.73 17.94
C SER A 102 -13.96 -15.60 16.80
N ILE A 103 -13.42 -14.41 16.56
CA ILE A 103 -12.35 -14.19 15.58
C ILE A 103 -11.06 -14.91 16.01
N ALA A 104 -10.69 -14.84 17.30
CA ALA A 104 -9.53 -15.58 17.80
C ALA A 104 -9.73 -17.10 17.68
N CYS A 105 -10.93 -17.61 17.97
CA CYS A 105 -11.26 -19.02 17.75
C CYS A 105 -11.10 -19.39 16.28
N TRP A 106 -11.58 -18.55 15.36
CA TRP A 106 -11.51 -18.79 13.93
C TRP A 106 -10.05 -18.91 13.44
N PHE A 107 -9.15 -18.00 13.83
CA PHE A 107 -7.72 -18.11 13.49
C PHE A 107 -7.02 -19.29 14.18
N ALA A 108 -7.53 -19.76 15.33
CA ALA A 108 -7.01 -20.94 15.99
C ALA A 108 -7.49 -22.25 15.36
N SER A 109 -8.64 -22.25 14.66
CA SER A 109 -9.18 -23.42 13.96
C SER A 109 -8.87 -23.47 12.46
N ASN A 110 -8.36 -22.40 11.87
CA ASN A 110 -8.12 -22.32 10.43
C ASN A 110 -6.64 -22.07 10.12
N ALA A 111 -6.03 -22.98 9.35
CA ALA A 111 -4.65 -22.91 8.92
C ALA A 111 -4.56 -22.08 7.63
N TYR A 112 -3.68 -21.08 7.64
CA TYR A 112 -3.34 -20.29 6.46
C TYR A 112 -2.38 -21.08 5.56
N GLU A 113 -2.70 -21.16 4.28
CA GLU A 113 -1.86 -21.67 3.22
C GLU A 113 -1.76 -20.62 2.12
N GLU A 114 -0.56 -20.38 1.60
CA GLU A 114 -0.34 -19.51 0.45
C GLU A 114 0.52 -20.19 -0.62
N SER A 115 0.24 -19.88 -1.87
CA SER A 115 1.02 -20.31 -3.03
C SER A 115 1.14 -19.20 -4.05
N LYS A 116 2.22 -19.23 -4.83
CA LYS A 116 2.31 -18.41 -6.04
C LYS A 116 1.55 -19.09 -7.16
N SER A 117 0.69 -18.33 -7.81
CA SER A 117 -0.17 -18.81 -8.89
C SER A 117 -0.10 -17.87 -10.08
N ILE A 118 -0.51 -18.38 -11.24
CA ILE A 118 -0.45 -17.66 -12.50
C ILE A 118 -1.77 -17.88 -13.24
N HIS A 119 -2.42 -16.77 -13.62
CA HIS A 119 -3.58 -16.79 -14.52
C HIS A 119 -3.18 -16.47 -15.95
N MET A 120 -3.69 -17.24 -16.90
CA MET A 120 -3.64 -16.90 -18.33
C MET A 120 -4.84 -16.04 -18.66
N SER A 121 -4.64 -14.75 -18.82
CA SER A 121 -5.69 -13.82 -19.23
C SER A 121 -5.39 -13.28 -20.62
N GLU A 122 -6.32 -12.50 -21.14
CA GLU A 122 -6.24 -11.82 -22.41
C GLU A 122 -6.45 -10.33 -22.16
N ASP A 123 -5.63 -9.48 -22.79
CA ASP A 123 -5.82 -8.03 -22.74
C ASP A 123 -7.03 -7.59 -23.60
N ILE A 124 -7.28 -6.28 -23.67
CA ILE A 124 -8.40 -5.72 -24.48
C ILE A 124 -8.29 -5.99 -25.99
N HIS A 125 -7.15 -6.49 -26.47
CA HIS A 125 -6.90 -6.88 -27.85
C HIS A 125 -6.81 -8.40 -28.02
N GLU A 126 -7.22 -9.16 -27.00
CA GLU A 126 -7.16 -10.62 -26.96
C GLU A 126 -5.72 -11.17 -27.00
N ASN A 127 -4.70 -10.35 -26.70
CA ASN A 127 -3.33 -10.84 -26.57
C ASN A 127 -3.16 -11.59 -25.25
N PRO A 128 -2.52 -12.77 -25.23
CA PRO A 128 -2.31 -13.53 -24.01
C PRO A 128 -1.37 -12.79 -23.06
N VAL A 129 -1.68 -12.84 -21.77
CA VAL A 129 -0.85 -12.30 -20.69
C VAL A 129 -0.84 -13.24 -19.49
N TRP A 130 0.30 -13.31 -18.81
CA TRP A 130 0.43 -14.04 -17.56
C TRP A 130 0.31 -13.08 -16.37
N LEU A 131 -0.63 -13.36 -15.48
CA LEU A 131 -0.80 -12.59 -14.24
C LEU A 131 -0.32 -13.42 -13.05
N VAL A 132 0.83 -13.05 -12.50
CA VAL A 132 1.43 -13.68 -11.31
C VAL A 132 0.83 -13.06 -10.06
N HIS A 133 0.22 -13.91 -9.23
CA HIS A 133 -0.44 -13.48 -8.01
C HIS A 133 -0.20 -14.48 -6.87
N LYS A 134 -0.71 -14.13 -5.69
CA LYS A 134 -0.57 -14.92 -4.47
C LYS A 134 -1.94 -15.44 -4.08
N ASP A 135 -2.15 -16.73 -4.34
CA ASP A 135 -3.29 -17.44 -3.80
C ASP A 135 -3.12 -17.64 -2.31
N ALA A 136 -4.21 -17.44 -1.59
CA ALA A 136 -4.28 -17.68 -0.18
C ALA A 136 -5.60 -18.36 0.18
N LYS A 137 -5.53 -19.28 1.12
CA LYS A 137 -6.72 -19.95 1.64
C LYS A 137 -6.57 -20.24 3.11
N TYR A 138 -7.71 -20.35 3.76
CA TYR A 138 -7.81 -20.86 5.12
C TYR A 138 -8.52 -22.20 5.07
N SER A 139 -7.87 -23.23 5.59
CA SER A 139 -8.43 -24.59 5.68
C SER A 139 -8.61 -24.98 7.14
N GLN A 140 -9.66 -25.73 7.45
CA GLN A 140 -9.85 -26.20 8.83
C GLN A 140 -8.64 -27.03 9.27
N SER A 141 -8.01 -26.62 10.37
CA SER A 141 -6.83 -27.29 10.92
C SER A 141 -7.22 -28.57 11.64
N LYS A 142 -6.33 -29.56 11.59
CA LYS A 142 -6.45 -30.79 12.38
C LYS A 142 -5.75 -30.60 13.73
N GLY A 143 -6.28 -31.22 14.78
CA GLY A 143 -5.68 -31.20 16.12
C GLY A 143 -6.20 -30.04 16.96
N ASN A 144 -5.30 -29.38 17.67
CA ASN A 144 -5.64 -28.34 18.63
C ASN A 144 -5.22 -26.96 18.12
N GLY A 145 -6.07 -25.96 18.37
CA GLY A 145 -5.73 -24.55 18.24
C GLY A 145 -5.28 -23.97 19.57
N HIS A 146 -4.58 -22.85 19.50
CA HIS A 146 -4.07 -22.12 20.65
C HIS A 146 -4.66 -20.72 20.68
N ILE A 147 -5.14 -20.31 21.86
CA ILE A 147 -5.65 -18.96 22.08
C ILE A 147 -4.84 -18.32 23.19
N TYR A 148 -4.33 -17.12 22.91
CA TYR A 148 -3.61 -16.27 23.85
C TYR A 148 -4.50 -15.10 24.24
N ILE A 149 -4.54 -14.82 25.54
CA ILE A 149 -5.23 -13.68 26.13
C ILE A 149 -4.17 -12.70 26.62
N ILE A 150 -4.22 -11.49 26.09
CA ILE A 150 -3.23 -10.44 26.27
C ILE A 150 -3.81 -9.36 27.17
N ASP A 151 -3.09 -8.99 28.21
CA ASP A 151 -3.48 -7.96 29.19
C ASP A 151 -3.11 -6.56 28.70
N CYS A 152 -4.10 -5.70 28.50
CA CYS A 152 -3.89 -4.33 28.05
C CYS A 152 -3.14 -3.48 29.08
N LEU A 153 -3.34 -3.72 30.38
CA LEU A 153 -2.63 -3.00 31.44
C LEU A 153 -1.15 -3.38 31.46
N ALA A 154 -0.85 -4.66 31.19
CA ALA A 154 0.53 -5.11 31.07
C ALA A 154 1.24 -4.51 29.85
N LEU A 155 0.53 -4.34 28.73
CA LEU A 155 1.04 -3.62 27.55
C LEU A 155 1.35 -2.15 27.88
N GLU A 156 0.39 -1.46 28.50
CA GLU A 156 0.53 -0.06 28.93
C GLU A 156 1.70 0.13 29.89
N THR A 157 1.86 -0.78 30.86
CA THR A 157 2.98 -0.76 31.83
C THR A 157 4.35 -0.89 31.17
N LEU A 158 4.40 -1.51 29.99
CA LEU A 158 5.62 -1.67 29.19
C LEU A 158 5.77 -0.60 28.10
N ASP A 159 4.91 0.42 28.09
CA ASP A 159 4.88 1.48 27.09
C ASP A 159 4.68 0.95 25.66
N ILE A 160 3.90 -0.13 25.52
CA ILE A 160 3.53 -0.70 24.23
C ILE A 160 2.16 -0.18 23.83
N LYS A 161 2.09 0.54 22.71
CA LYS A 161 0.85 1.12 22.22
C LYS A 161 -0.08 0.04 21.67
N ILE A 162 -1.38 0.33 21.77
CA ILE A 162 -2.45 -0.45 21.17
C ILE A 162 -3.16 0.44 20.15
N HIS A 163 -3.12 0.04 18.88
CA HIS A 163 -3.86 0.67 17.80
C HIS A 163 -5.16 -0.09 17.57
N ASP A 164 -6.27 0.54 17.95
CA ASP A 164 -7.60 -0.01 17.79
C ASP A 164 -8.21 0.38 16.45
N LEU A 165 -8.13 -0.53 15.47
CA LEU A 165 -8.56 -0.23 14.11
C LEU A 165 -10.08 -0.18 13.96
N THR A 166 -10.82 -0.70 14.94
CA THR A 166 -12.29 -0.66 14.91
C THR A 166 -12.83 0.76 15.01
N LEU A 167 -12.02 1.70 15.52
CA LEU A 167 -12.37 3.13 15.63
C LEU A 167 -12.33 3.86 14.29
N MET A 168 -11.78 3.23 13.24
CA MET A 168 -11.67 3.80 11.90
C MET A 168 -12.80 3.41 10.95
N GLN A 169 -13.77 2.62 11.43
CA GLN A 169 -14.88 2.18 10.59
C GLN A 169 -15.83 3.35 10.27
N GLY A 170 -15.93 3.68 8.98
CA GLY A 170 -16.94 4.59 8.44
C GLY A 170 -18.22 3.89 7.99
N ASN A 171 -19.05 4.58 7.20
CA ASN A 171 -20.26 4.01 6.60
C ASN A 171 -20.02 3.38 5.21
N GLU A 172 -18.76 3.29 4.76
CA GLU A 172 -18.38 3.04 3.35
C GLU A 172 -18.22 1.55 2.99
N GLY A 173 -18.70 0.64 3.85
CA GLY A 173 -18.62 -0.80 3.62
C GLY A 173 -18.08 -1.58 4.82
N ARG A 174 -17.90 -2.89 4.68
CA ARG A 174 -17.39 -3.77 5.74
C ARG A 174 -15.89 -3.96 5.55
N LEU A 175 -15.09 -3.18 6.29
CA LEU A 175 -13.64 -3.26 6.20
C LEU A 175 -13.10 -4.51 6.90
N ARG A 176 -12.04 -5.09 6.35
CA ARG A 176 -11.41 -6.31 6.89
C ARG A 176 -11.00 -6.18 8.35
N PHE A 177 -10.35 -5.08 8.73
CA PHE A 177 -9.94 -4.87 10.11
C PHE A 177 -11.13 -4.69 11.07
N TYR A 178 -12.29 -4.22 10.58
CA TYR A 178 -13.51 -4.15 11.37
C TYR A 178 -14.18 -5.52 11.52
N ALA A 179 -14.28 -6.29 10.42
CA ALA A 179 -14.77 -7.67 10.46
C ALA A 179 -13.95 -8.54 11.44
N GLN A 180 -12.64 -8.31 11.49
CA GLN A 180 -11.71 -8.98 12.40
C GLN A 180 -11.68 -8.40 13.82
N GLN A 181 -12.42 -7.31 14.10
CA GLN A 181 -12.36 -6.58 15.36
C GLN A 181 -10.91 -6.28 15.78
N ALA A 182 -10.12 -5.85 14.80
CA ALA A 182 -8.68 -5.86 14.87
C ALA A 182 -8.11 -4.79 15.81
N CYS A 183 -7.07 -5.20 16.53
CA CYS A 183 -6.19 -4.34 17.29
C CYS A 183 -4.76 -4.73 17.00
N LEU A 184 -3.85 -3.76 17.01
CA LEU A 184 -2.43 -3.99 16.76
C LEU A 184 -1.61 -3.50 17.93
N VAL A 185 -0.61 -4.29 18.31
CA VAL A 185 0.29 -3.95 19.41
C VAL A 185 1.71 -3.78 18.91
N GLY A 186 2.33 -2.65 19.27
CA GLY A 186 3.65 -2.25 18.84
C GLY A 186 3.86 -0.74 19.03
N ASN A 187 4.89 -0.14 18.44
CA ASN A 187 5.94 -0.74 17.62
C ASN A 187 6.83 -1.71 18.42
N LEU A 188 6.97 -2.97 17.98
CA LEU A 188 7.78 -3.99 18.65
C LEU A 188 9.12 -4.20 17.94
N ASN A 189 10.21 -4.26 18.70
CA ASN A 189 11.54 -4.56 18.16
C ASN A 189 11.68 -5.98 17.59
N ASP A 190 10.96 -6.95 18.15
CA ASP A 190 11.09 -8.36 17.75
C ASP A 190 9.78 -9.15 17.92
N ARG A 191 9.26 -9.18 19.15
CA ARG A 191 8.15 -10.05 19.53
C ARG A 191 7.29 -9.44 20.62
N LEU A 192 6.07 -9.95 20.75
CA LEU A 192 5.21 -9.66 21.88
C LEU A 192 5.87 -10.16 23.18
N PRO A 193 6.05 -9.31 24.21
CA PRO A 193 6.69 -9.75 25.44
C PRO A 193 5.89 -10.84 26.16
N PRO A 194 6.48 -11.98 26.58
CA PRO A 194 5.73 -13.07 27.17
C PRO A 194 4.94 -12.69 28.43
N GLN A 195 5.41 -11.69 29.18
CA GLN A 195 4.77 -11.22 30.41
C GLN A 195 3.41 -10.54 30.20
N VAL A 196 3.07 -10.13 28.97
CA VAL A 196 1.74 -9.54 28.69
C VAL A 196 0.67 -10.61 28.46
N ILE A 197 1.06 -11.88 28.37
CA ILE A 197 0.14 -13.00 28.14
C ILE A 197 -0.45 -13.43 29.49
N ALA A 198 -1.66 -12.97 29.77
CA ALA A 198 -2.39 -13.34 30.99
C ALA A 198 -2.79 -14.82 31.01
N SER A 199 -3.12 -15.39 29.85
CA SER A 199 -3.52 -16.78 29.74
C SER A 199 -3.22 -17.35 28.35
N HIS A 200 -2.90 -18.64 28.33
CA HIS A 200 -2.76 -19.45 27.12
C HIS A 200 -3.60 -20.72 27.28
N ILE A 201 -4.51 -20.95 26.34
CA ILE A 201 -5.33 -22.16 26.30
C ILE A 201 -5.10 -22.93 25.02
N GLU A 202 -5.28 -24.24 25.12
CA GLU A 202 -5.26 -25.17 24.01
C GLU A 202 -6.64 -25.83 23.90
N VAL A 203 -7.19 -25.85 22.69
CA VAL A 203 -8.58 -26.24 22.44
C VAL A 203 -8.64 -27.09 21.17
N PRO A 204 -9.37 -28.22 21.15
CA PRO A 204 -9.59 -28.97 19.91
C PRO A 204 -10.20 -28.09 18.82
N SER A 205 -9.70 -28.22 17.59
CA SER A 205 -10.17 -27.44 16.43
C SER A 205 -11.67 -27.61 16.17
N SER A 206 -12.24 -28.79 16.46
CA SER A 206 -13.69 -29.01 16.37
C SER A 206 -14.49 -28.14 17.34
N VAL A 207 -14.05 -28.00 18.58
CA VAL A 207 -14.71 -27.16 19.60
C VAL A 207 -14.63 -25.68 19.23
N LEU A 208 -13.49 -25.26 18.68
CA LEU A 208 -13.31 -23.90 18.17
C LEU A 208 -14.24 -23.60 16.99
N LYS A 209 -14.41 -24.57 16.08
CA LYS A 209 -15.36 -24.47 14.97
C LYS A 209 -16.81 -24.37 15.47
N ASP A 210 -17.23 -25.25 16.38
CA ASP A 210 -18.58 -25.21 16.97
C ASP A 210 -18.84 -23.85 17.64
N TYR A 211 -17.82 -23.27 18.29
CA TYR A 211 -17.89 -21.92 18.86
C TYR A 211 -18.04 -20.83 17.79
N CYS A 212 -17.31 -20.93 16.67
CA CYS A 212 -17.44 -20.00 15.54
C CYS A 212 -18.84 -20.07 14.91
N GLU A 213 -19.36 -21.28 14.67
CA GLU A 213 -20.70 -21.49 14.11
C GLU A 213 -21.79 -20.91 15.02
N LYS A 214 -21.67 -21.12 16.34
CA LYS A 214 -22.57 -20.52 17.34
C LYS A 214 -22.56 -18.98 17.30
N ASN A 215 -21.46 -18.37 16.88
CA ASN A 215 -21.26 -16.92 16.79
C ASN A 215 -21.36 -16.40 15.34
N LEU A 216 -22.00 -17.14 14.43
CA LEU A 216 -22.28 -16.74 13.06
C LEU A 216 -21.03 -16.44 12.21
N ILE A 217 -19.94 -17.16 12.45
CA ILE A 217 -18.75 -17.15 11.58
C ILE A 217 -18.68 -18.52 10.91
N HIS A 218 -18.99 -18.55 9.62
CA HIS A 218 -19.10 -19.78 8.84
C HIS A 218 -17.93 -19.91 7.85
N ASP A 219 -17.63 -18.84 7.12
CA ASP A 219 -16.73 -18.89 5.97
C ASP A 219 -15.61 -17.84 6.06
N VAL A 220 -14.69 -17.88 5.09
CA VAL A 220 -13.57 -16.92 4.99
C VAL A 220 -14.09 -15.49 4.81
N SER A 221 -15.16 -15.29 4.05
CA SER A 221 -15.76 -13.98 3.78
C SER A 221 -16.32 -13.28 5.04
N ASP A 222 -16.66 -14.03 6.09
CA ASP A 222 -17.06 -13.45 7.38
C ASP A 222 -15.91 -12.74 8.09
N VAL A 223 -14.67 -13.14 7.79
CA VAL A 223 -13.44 -12.62 8.42
C VAL A 223 -12.62 -11.78 7.43
N PHE A 224 -12.78 -12.03 6.13
CA PHE A 224 -12.13 -11.35 5.02
C PHE A 224 -13.19 -10.93 4.00
N PRO A 225 -13.84 -9.77 4.20
CA PRO A 225 -14.84 -9.24 3.28
C PRO A 225 -14.26 -9.09 1.86
N SER A 226 -15.13 -9.24 0.87
CA SER A 226 -14.76 -9.16 -0.55
C SER A 226 -14.42 -7.73 -0.97
N SER A 227 -13.88 -7.57 -2.17
CA SER A 227 -13.63 -6.23 -2.73
C SER A 227 -14.92 -5.45 -3.03
N ASP A 228 -16.09 -6.09 -3.03
CA ASP A 228 -17.38 -5.39 -3.16
C ASP A 228 -17.82 -4.75 -1.85
N GLU A 229 -17.39 -5.29 -0.70
CA GLU A 229 -17.70 -4.78 0.63
C GLU A 229 -16.57 -3.94 1.25
N ASP A 230 -15.31 -4.25 0.91
CA ASP A 230 -14.11 -3.60 1.42
C ASP A 230 -13.48 -2.70 0.34
N PHE A 231 -13.77 -1.39 0.42
CA PHE A 231 -13.23 -0.44 -0.55
C PHE A 231 -11.70 -0.30 -0.46
N VAL A 232 -11.08 -0.55 0.70
CA VAL A 232 -9.61 -0.52 0.84
C VAL A 232 -9.01 -1.65 0.03
N LEU A 233 -9.58 -2.86 0.14
CA LEU A 233 -9.19 -3.99 -0.71
C LEU A 233 -9.41 -3.66 -2.19
N LYS A 234 -10.57 -3.11 -2.54
CA LYS A 234 -10.91 -2.72 -3.92
C LYS A 234 -9.88 -1.76 -4.51
N THR A 235 -9.53 -0.70 -3.78
CA THR A 235 -8.52 0.29 -4.19
C THR A 235 -7.17 -0.37 -4.37
N LEU A 236 -6.73 -1.20 -3.42
CA LEU A 236 -5.44 -1.89 -3.50
C LEU A 236 -5.37 -2.88 -4.69
N LEU A 237 -6.48 -3.56 -5.00
CA LEU A 237 -6.58 -4.47 -6.15
C LEU A 237 -6.66 -3.74 -7.50
N SER A 238 -7.08 -2.47 -7.51
CA SER A 238 -7.15 -1.62 -8.70
C SER A 238 -5.81 -1.03 -9.15
N LEU A 239 -4.76 -1.21 -8.34
CA LEU A 239 -3.43 -0.72 -8.69
C LEU A 239 -2.90 -1.42 -9.95
N PRO A 240 -2.12 -0.71 -10.80
CA PRO A 240 -1.56 -1.28 -12.01
C PRO A 240 -0.76 -2.57 -11.74
N TRP A 241 -0.91 -3.51 -12.66
CA TRP A 241 -0.01 -4.64 -12.78
C TRP A 241 1.29 -4.17 -13.42
N GLU A 242 2.43 -4.65 -12.92
CA GLU A 242 3.76 -4.26 -13.38
C GLU A 242 4.39 -5.40 -14.17
N LYS A 243 4.90 -5.10 -15.37
CA LYS A 243 5.59 -6.07 -16.20
C LYS A 243 6.82 -6.62 -15.47
N MET A 244 6.99 -7.94 -15.54
CA MET A 244 8.14 -8.65 -15.02
C MET A 244 9.15 -8.87 -16.14
N ASN A 245 10.43 -8.64 -15.86
CA ASN A 245 11.52 -8.90 -16.79
C ASN A 245 11.87 -10.40 -16.74
N ILE A 246 11.08 -11.21 -17.44
CA ILE A 246 11.26 -12.66 -17.57
C ILE A 246 11.34 -12.99 -19.06
N ASP A 247 12.28 -13.87 -19.41
CA ASP A 247 12.38 -14.44 -20.76
C ASP A 247 11.19 -15.37 -21.02
N SER A 248 10.13 -14.84 -21.61
CA SER A 248 8.88 -15.53 -21.91
C SER A 248 8.27 -14.95 -23.18
N PRO A 249 7.72 -15.79 -24.08
CA PRO A 249 7.03 -15.32 -25.29
C PRO A 249 5.71 -14.59 -24.96
N ILE A 250 5.19 -14.78 -23.74
CA ILE A 250 3.97 -14.14 -23.25
C ILE A 250 4.34 -13.16 -22.15
N SER A 251 3.89 -11.91 -22.30
CA SER A 251 4.12 -10.85 -21.32
C SER A 251 3.60 -11.26 -19.95
N THR A 252 4.48 -11.19 -18.96
CA THR A 252 4.18 -11.61 -17.58
C THR A 252 4.15 -10.39 -16.68
N PHE A 253 3.10 -10.28 -15.87
CA PHE A 253 2.88 -9.16 -14.97
C PHE A 253 2.66 -9.65 -13.55
N ARG A 254 3.00 -8.80 -12.58
CA ARG A 254 2.70 -9.00 -11.14
C ARG A 254 1.90 -7.83 -10.61
N ARG A 255 1.17 -8.02 -9.51
CA ARG A 255 0.53 -6.89 -8.83
C ARG A 255 1.56 -5.87 -8.35
N GLY A 256 1.26 -4.59 -8.50
CA GLY A 256 2.11 -3.51 -7.97
C GLY A 256 2.23 -3.51 -6.45
N LEU A 257 1.29 -4.12 -5.73
CA LEU A 257 1.38 -4.49 -4.32
C LEU A 257 0.92 -5.94 -4.17
N GLU A 258 1.75 -6.80 -3.59
CA GLU A 258 1.41 -8.22 -3.40
C GLU A 258 0.39 -8.37 -2.27
N ILE A 259 -0.80 -8.87 -2.60
CA ILE A 259 -1.94 -9.05 -1.68
C ILE A 259 -2.36 -10.53 -1.75
N PRO A 260 -2.58 -11.20 -0.62
CA PRO A 260 -3.19 -12.52 -0.59
C PRO A 260 -4.61 -12.48 -1.19
N ASP A 261 -4.83 -13.27 -2.24
CA ASP A 261 -6.14 -13.43 -2.89
C ASP A 261 -6.87 -14.63 -2.28
N TYR A 262 -8.06 -14.40 -1.74
CA TYR A 262 -8.87 -15.43 -1.08
C TYR A 262 -10.06 -15.90 -1.93
N GLU A 263 -10.33 -15.25 -3.06
CA GLU A 263 -11.56 -15.46 -3.84
C GLU A 263 -11.31 -16.15 -5.19
N ASP A 264 -10.05 -16.24 -5.64
CA ASP A 264 -9.67 -16.81 -6.94
C ASP A 264 -10.59 -16.33 -8.08
N ASN A 265 -10.58 -15.01 -8.31
CA ASN A 265 -11.41 -14.36 -9.32
C ASN A 265 -10.72 -14.38 -10.69
N PHE A 266 -10.61 -15.57 -11.30
CA PHE A 266 -10.09 -15.68 -12.67
C PHE A 266 -10.92 -14.87 -13.67
N ILE A 267 -10.27 -13.93 -14.36
CA ILE A 267 -10.87 -13.14 -15.44
C ILE A 267 -10.15 -13.51 -16.74
N LYS A 268 -10.90 -14.08 -17.69
CA LYS A 268 -10.34 -14.43 -19.01
C LYS A 268 -10.00 -13.17 -19.82
N HIS A 269 -11.00 -12.31 -20.07
CA HIS A 269 -10.81 -11.08 -20.84
C HIS A 269 -10.73 -9.90 -19.88
N LEU A 270 -9.55 -9.31 -19.75
CA LEU A 270 -9.32 -8.21 -18.82
C LEU A 270 -10.08 -6.96 -19.27
N PRO A 271 -10.84 -6.32 -18.36
CA PRO A 271 -11.53 -5.08 -18.69
C PRO A 271 -10.54 -3.91 -18.78
N PRO A 272 -10.92 -2.79 -19.43
CA PRO A 272 -10.04 -1.63 -19.63
C PRO A 272 -9.47 -1.01 -18.34
N ASN A 273 -10.16 -1.16 -17.22
CA ASN A 273 -9.72 -0.65 -15.91
C ASN A 273 -8.62 -1.51 -15.25
N VAL A 274 -8.30 -2.70 -15.76
CA VAL A 274 -7.17 -3.51 -15.28
C VAL A 274 -5.92 -3.17 -16.08
N THR A 275 -5.18 -2.16 -15.61
CA THR A 275 -3.99 -1.67 -16.31
C THR A 275 -2.80 -2.63 -16.20
N LEU A 276 -2.22 -2.97 -17.35
CA LEU A 276 -1.02 -3.77 -17.53
C LEU A 276 0.14 -2.84 -17.91
N TYR A 277 0.87 -2.36 -16.90
CA TYR A 277 1.91 -1.37 -17.09
C TYR A 277 3.23 -2.02 -17.49
N GLU A 278 3.70 -1.64 -18.68
CA GLU A 278 5.07 -1.81 -19.14
C GLU A 278 5.78 -0.47 -19.09
N ASN A 279 7.01 -0.45 -18.58
CA ASN A 279 7.76 0.80 -18.43
C ASN A 279 8.02 1.42 -19.81
N PHE A 280 7.49 2.61 -20.01
CA PHE A 280 7.76 3.46 -21.16
C PHE A 280 8.22 4.84 -20.70
N TRP A 281 8.91 5.55 -21.58
CA TRP A 281 9.26 6.96 -21.38
C TRP A 281 8.42 7.82 -22.32
N VAL A 282 7.68 8.82 -21.81
CA VAL A 282 6.91 9.76 -22.65
C VAL A 282 7.82 10.43 -23.68
N SER A 283 9.08 10.66 -23.32
CA SER A 283 10.06 11.26 -24.23
C SER A 283 10.35 10.46 -25.48
N ASP A 284 10.11 9.16 -25.51
CA ASP A 284 10.49 8.30 -26.64
C ASP A 284 9.65 8.62 -27.88
N ASN A 285 8.43 9.12 -27.68
CA ASN A 285 7.51 9.54 -28.74
C ASN A 285 7.56 11.06 -29.03
N ARG A 286 8.61 11.77 -28.59
CA ARG A 286 8.74 13.24 -28.73
C ARG A 286 8.82 13.77 -30.16
N ASN A 287 9.12 12.90 -31.12
CA ASN A 287 9.30 13.28 -32.53
C ASN A 287 7.99 13.39 -33.31
N ASP A 288 6.86 12.98 -32.70
CA ASP A 288 5.54 13.22 -33.28
C ASP A 288 5.29 14.73 -33.41
N SER A 289 4.73 15.17 -34.54
CA SER A 289 4.55 16.59 -34.85
C SER A 289 3.64 17.30 -33.86
N ASP A 290 2.69 16.54 -33.29
CA ASP A 290 1.64 17.05 -32.42
C ASP A 290 1.98 16.84 -30.93
N ASN A 291 3.20 16.39 -30.60
CA ASN A 291 3.61 16.16 -29.22
C ASN A 291 3.85 17.49 -28.48
N PRO A 292 3.05 17.82 -27.44
CA PRO A 292 3.17 19.09 -26.72
C PRO A 292 4.47 19.19 -25.90
N PHE A 293 5.17 18.08 -25.70
CA PHE A 293 6.43 18.02 -24.96
C PHE A 293 7.67 18.06 -25.87
N LYS A 294 7.48 18.38 -27.15
CA LYS A 294 8.56 18.48 -28.12
C LYS A 294 9.58 19.54 -27.70
N GLY A 295 10.83 19.12 -27.54
CA GLY A 295 11.94 20.00 -27.17
C GLY A 295 12.14 20.22 -25.67
N LEU A 296 11.26 19.69 -24.82
CA LEU A 296 11.41 19.80 -23.37
C LEU A 296 12.50 18.86 -22.84
N ILE A 297 13.10 19.27 -21.71
CA ILE A 297 13.96 18.43 -20.90
C ILE A 297 13.11 17.44 -20.10
N PHE A 298 13.54 16.19 -20.05
CA PHE A 298 12.94 15.13 -19.24
C PHE A 298 13.94 14.65 -18.20
N TYR A 299 13.50 14.63 -16.94
CA TYR A 299 14.18 13.96 -15.83
C TYR A 299 13.39 12.73 -15.42
N LYS A 300 13.94 11.53 -15.64
CA LYS A 300 13.31 10.27 -15.24
C LYS A 300 13.80 9.83 -13.86
N LEU A 301 12.90 9.80 -12.89
CA LEU A 301 13.13 9.40 -11.51
C LEU A 301 12.50 8.02 -11.23
N PRO A 302 12.97 7.29 -10.21
CA PRO A 302 12.31 6.06 -9.77
C PRO A 302 10.96 6.37 -9.10
N GLN A 303 9.99 5.47 -9.24
CA GLN A 303 8.62 5.64 -8.76
C GLN A 303 8.55 5.95 -7.26
N PHE A 304 9.46 5.41 -6.46
CA PHE A 304 9.50 5.69 -5.02
C PHE A 304 9.68 7.19 -4.71
N SER A 305 10.22 7.98 -5.64
CA SER A 305 10.38 9.43 -5.50
C SER A 305 9.04 10.14 -5.27
N TYR A 306 7.96 9.64 -5.86
CA TYR A 306 6.62 10.18 -5.64
C TYR A 306 6.13 9.90 -4.21
N TYR A 307 6.47 8.72 -3.67
CA TYR A 307 6.02 8.29 -2.35
C TYR A 307 6.91 8.83 -1.21
N ALA A 308 8.14 9.26 -1.53
CA ALA A 308 9.07 9.92 -0.61
C ALA A 308 8.75 11.42 -0.45
N ASN A 309 7.50 11.75 -0.14
CA ASN A 309 7.01 13.13 -0.03
C ASN A 309 7.19 13.72 1.38
N THR A 310 7.02 15.04 1.49
CA THR A 310 7.06 15.80 2.75
C THR A 310 6.19 17.06 2.62
N ASN A 311 5.71 17.57 3.75
CA ASN A 311 5.08 18.89 3.87
C ASN A 311 6.03 19.96 4.44
N GLU A 312 7.26 19.58 4.78
CA GLU A 312 8.29 20.52 5.22
C GLU A 312 8.83 21.34 4.04
N GLU A 313 9.32 22.54 4.34
CA GLU A 313 9.99 23.37 3.35
C GLU A 313 11.34 22.77 2.94
N PHE A 314 11.66 22.80 1.65
CA PHE A 314 12.89 22.25 1.09
C PHE A 314 13.54 23.19 0.08
N ASP A 315 14.85 23.05 -0.08
CA ASP A 315 15.64 23.78 -1.07
C ASP A 315 15.35 23.28 -2.49
N LEU A 316 15.16 24.25 -3.40
CA LEU A 316 14.97 24.07 -4.84
C LEU A 316 16.00 24.89 -5.64
N GLY A 317 17.18 25.16 -5.08
CA GLY A 317 18.22 25.95 -5.73
C GLY A 317 18.62 25.35 -7.08
N LEU A 318 18.94 24.05 -7.12
CA LEU A 318 19.39 23.36 -8.33
C LEU A 318 18.26 23.16 -9.34
N VAL A 319 17.04 22.92 -8.86
CA VAL A 319 15.84 22.88 -9.72
C VAL A 319 15.56 24.26 -10.32
N SER A 320 15.73 25.33 -9.55
CA SER A 320 15.60 26.71 -10.05
C SER A 320 16.65 27.04 -11.10
N GLU A 321 17.88 26.57 -10.94
CA GLU A 321 18.94 26.70 -11.95
C GLU A 321 18.61 25.92 -13.22
N ALA A 322 18.09 24.69 -13.09
CA ALA A 322 17.63 23.89 -14.21
C ALA A 322 16.51 24.60 -14.99
N LEU A 323 15.49 25.12 -14.29
CA LEU A 323 14.40 25.89 -14.89
C LEU A 323 14.92 27.13 -15.64
N LYS A 324 15.84 27.89 -15.04
CA LYS A 324 16.46 29.07 -15.70
C LYS A 324 17.25 28.69 -16.95
N ARG A 325 17.95 27.55 -16.91
CA ARG A 325 18.82 27.10 -18.00
C ARG A 325 18.03 26.53 -19.18
N HIS A 326 16.97 25.80 -18.89
CA HIS A 326 16.27 24.98 -19.87
C HIS A 326 14.87 25.47 -20.21
N GLY A 327 14.30 26.39 -19.43
CA GLY A 327 12.88 26.68 -19.45
C GLY A 327 12.10 25.48 -18.92
N ASP A 328 10.90 25.30 -19.47
CA ASP A 328 9.97 24.23 -19.12
C ASP A 328 10.62 22.85 -19.17
N PHE A 329 10.25 21.99 -18.21
CA PHE A 329 10.75 20.62 -18.14
C PHE A 329 9.72 19.67 -17.54
N VAL A 330 9.96 18.38 -17.75
CA VAL A 330 9.15 17.29 -17.23
C VAL A 330 9.98 16.47 -16.25
N VAL A 331 9.39 16.15 -15.09
CA VAL A 331 9.89 15.11 -14.21
C VAL A 331 8.96 13.91 -14.33
N GLU A 332 9.48 12.82 -14.88
CA GLU A 332 8.73 11.59 -15.11
C GLU A 332 9.17 10.52 -14.10
N ILE A 333 8.24 9.72 -13.60
CA ILE A 333 8.54 8.52 -12.83
C ILE A 333 8.47 7.26 -13.70
N ASP A 334 9.28 6.26 -13.34
CA ASP A 334 9.36 4.97 -14.05
C ASP A 334 8.19 4.01 -13.75
N GLY A 335 7.17 4.47 -13.03
CA GLY A 335 5.92 3.75 -12.72
C GLY A 335 4.66 4.60 -12.96
N LEU A 336 3.51 4.04 -12.63
CA LEU A 336 2.22 4.75 -12.60
C LEU A 336 1.71 4.89 -11.17
N VAL A 337 1.13 6.04 -10.84
CA VAL A 337 0.49 6.29 -9.56
C VAL A 337 -1.01 6.39 -9.77
N LYS A 338 -1.77 5.56 -9.06
CA LYS A 338 -3.23 5.67 -9.01
C LYS A 338 -3.60 6.72 -7.98
N ILE A 339 -4.39 7.71 -8.39
CA ILE A 339 -4.92 8.70 -7.45
C ILE A 339 -6.15 8.09 -6.78
N VAL A 340 -6.07 7.83 -5.48
CA VAL A 340 -7.15 7.16 -4.72
C VAL A 340 -8.43 7.99 -4.72
N GLU A 341 -8.30 9.32 -4.66
CA GLU A 341 -9.44 10.25 -4.62
C GLU A 341 -10.04 10.56 -6.00
N ALA A 342 -9.39 10.12 -7.10
CA ALA A 342 -9.91 10.34 -8.44
C ALA A 342 -10.80 9.16 -8.88
N GLN A 343 -12.00 9.47 -9.36
CA GLN A 343 -12.93 8.46 -9.90
C GLN A 343 -12.58 7.99 -11.32
N GLU A 344 -11.47 8.46 -11.88
CA GLU A 344 -11.08 8.14 -13.25
C GLU A 344 -10.44 6.74 -13.30
N GLU A 345 -11.08 5.78 -13.96
CA GLU A 345 -10.72 4.36 -13.87
C GLU A 345 -9.34 4.02 -14.45
N TYR A 346 -8.93 4.64 -15.55
CA TYR A 346 -7.68 4.33 -16.26
C TYR A 346 -6.76 5.54 -16.44
N ILE A 347 -6.95 6.61 -15.65
CA ILE A 347 -6.03 7.74 -15.60
C ILE A 347 -5.06 7.57 -14.43
N TYR A 348 -3.79 7.84 -14.69
CA TYR A 348 -2.69 7.71 -13.74
C TYR A 348 -1.78 8.92 -13.79
N GLU A 349 -1.14 9.24 -12.66
CA GLU A 349 -0.01 10.17 -12.68
C GLU A 349 1.27 9.42 -13.04
N LYS A 350 2.06 10.05 -13.91
CA LYS A 350 3.38 9.58 -14.32
C LYS A 350 4.47 10.61 -13.99
N GLY A 351 4.15 11.68 -13.26
CA GLY A 351 5.10 12.68 -12.81
C GLY A 351 4.52 14.09 -12.81
N ILE A 352 5.35 15.08 -13.14
CA ILE A 352 4.97 16.50 -13.22
C ILE A 352 5.55 17.17 -14.46
N HIS A 353 4.85 18.21 -14.92
CA HIS A 353 5.32 19.21 -15.86
C HIS A 353 5.50 20.53 -15.11
N VAL A 354 6.65 21.16 -15.30
CA VAL A 354 6.99 22.46 -14.72
C VAL A 354 7.13 23.46 -15.84
N SER A 355 6.37 24.54 -15.78
CA SER A 355 6.46 25.64 -16.74
C SER A 355 6.65 26.98 -16.04
N VAL A 356 7.27 27.92 -16.73
CA VAL A 356 7.46 29.30 -16.24
C VAL A 356 6.99 30.31 -17.26
N ASP A 357 6.23 31.31 -16.80
CA ASP A 357 5.78 32.42 -17.66
C ASP A 357 6.74 33.62 -17.65
N GLU A 358 6.42 34.63 -18.47
CA GLU A 358 7.22 35.85 -18.61
C GLU A 358 7.30 36.67 -17.31
N ASP A 359 6.30 36.54 -16.43
CA ASP A 359 6.20 37.22 -15.13
C ASP A 359 6.88 36.43 -13.99
N GLY A 360 7.49 35.29 -14.33
CA GLY A 360 8.22 34.42 -13.42
C GLY A 360 7.31 33.61 -12.48
N TYR A 361 6.02 33.45 -12.81
CA TYR A 361 5.16 32.47 -12.17
C TYR A 361 5.48 31.07 -12.70
N ILE A 362 5.54 30.12 -11.78
CA ILE A 362 5.92 28.74 -12.05
C ILE A 362 4.71 27.87 -11.83
N SER A 363 4.24 27.18 -12.87
CA SER A 363 3.17 26.19 -12.74
C SER A 363 3.77 24.80 -12.51
N VAL A 364 3.23 24.07 -11.53
CA VAL A 364 3.54 22.66 -11.31
C VAL A 364 2.29 21.83 -11.54
N SER A 365 2.25 21.21 -12.71
CA SER A 365 1.14 20.42 -13.22
C SER A 365 1.44 18.92 -13.13
N GLY A 366 0.43 18.09 -12.85
CA GLY A 366 0.59 16.64 -12.93
C GLY A 366 0.75 16.17 -14.39
N LEU A 367 1.77 15.36 -14.68
CA LEU A 367 1.89 14.60 -15.91
C LEU A 367 0.97 13.38 -15.81
N VAL A 368 -0.03 13.30 -16.68
CA VAL A 368 -1.07 12.27 -16.62
C VAL A 368 -1.05 11.38 -17.86
N VAL A 369 -1.42 10.12 -17.68
CA VAL A 369 -1.51 9.11 -18.73
C VAL A 369 -2.87 8.44 -18.67
N SER A 370 -3.51 8.32 -19.82
CA SER A 370 -4.64 7.42 -20.05
C SER A 370 -4.13 6.06 -20.48
N HIS A 371 -4.35 5.03 -19.65
CA HIS A 371 -3.75 3.71 -19.83
C HIS A 371 -4.77 2.55 -19.67
N PRO A 372 -5.76 2.42 -20.56
CA PRO A 372 -6.68 1.29 -20.54
C PRO A 372 -5.95 -0.03 -20.85
N SER A 373 -6.02 -1.00 -19.94
CA SER A 373 -5.34 -2.30 -20.09
C SER A 373 -3.86 -2.17 -20.46
N SER A 374 -3.45 -2.66 -21.63
CA SER A 374 -2.09 -2.67 -22.16
C SER A 374 -1.78 -1.48 -23.08
N VAL A 375 -2.73 -0.56 -23.26
CA VAL A 375 -2.64 0.54 -24.24
C VAL A 375 -2.39 1.87 -23.54
N VAL A 376 -1.39 2.61 -24.01
CA VAL A 376 -1.22 4.04 -23.69
C VAL A 376 -2.06 4.84 -24.67
N ALA A 377 -3.26 5.23 -24.25
CA ALA A 377 -4.24 5.92 -25.11
C ALA A 377 -3.97 7.42 -25.24
N GLY A 378 -3.23 8.01 -24.28
CA GLY A 378 -2.87 9.42 -24.35
C GLY A 378 -2.01 9.87 -23.18
N VAL A 379 -1.27 10.95 -23.39
CA VAL A 379 -0.45 11.63 -22.38
C VAL A 379 -0.80 13.11 -22.40
N GLY A 380 -0.92 13.71 -21.21
CA GLY A 380 -1.24 15.12 -21.09
C GLY A 380 -0.80 15.69 -19.75
N THR A 381 -1.26 16.90 -19.46
CA THR A 381 -1.06 17.55 -18.18
C THR A 381 -2.39 18.04 -17.63
N ASN A 382 -2.52 18.00 -16.30
CA ASN A 382 -3.63 18.66 -15.62
C ASN A 382 -3.25 20.10 -15.24
N VAL A 383 -4.25 20.92 -14.94
CA VAL A 383 -4.01 22.26 -14.36
C VAL A 383 -3.33 22.10 -13.00
N GLY A 384 -2.26 22.84 -12.79
CA GLY A 384 -1.40 22.77 -11.62
C GLY A 384 -1.66 23.88 -10.60
N TRP A 385 -0.86 23.88 -9.53
CA TRP A 385 -0.76 25.05 -8.66
C TRP A 385 0.37 25.97 -9.12
N ILE A 386 0.25 27.24 -8.76
CA ILE A 386 1.16 28.30 -9.20
C ILE A 386 2.03 28.76 -8.04
N TYR A 387 3.31 28.98 -8.34
CA TYR A 387 4.35 29.31 -7.37
C TYR A 387 5.20 30.48 -7.84
N LYS A 388 5.89 31.13 -6.90
CA LYS A 388 6.99 32.05 -7.17
C LYS A 388 8.24 31.66 -6.40
N ASN A 389 9.40 31.85 -7.03
CA ASN A 389 10.68 31.64 -6.38
C ASN A 389 10.90 32.71 -5.29
N ASN A 390 11.25 32.26 -4.10
CA ASN A 390 11.56 33.03 -2.92
C ASN A 390 12.78 32.42 -2.22
N HIS A 391 13.97 32.97 -2.46
CA HIS A 391 15.22 32.54 -1.84
C HIS A 391 15.50 31.02 -1.95
N ASN A 392 15.41 30.48 -3.16
CA ASN A 392 15.59 29.05 -3.47
C ASN A 392 14.49 28.12 -2.95
N ALA A 393 13.45 28.63 -2.30
CA ALA A 393 12.21 27.91 -2.06
C ALA A 393 11.12 28.45 -3.01
N TRP A 394 10.21 27.60 -3.46
CA TRP A 394 9.05 28.07 -4.24
C TRP A 394 7.84 28.17 -3.32
N LYS A 395 7.20 29.34 -3.29
CA LYS A 395 6.01 29.61 -2.46
C LYS A 395 4.78 29.66 -3.35
N ARG A 396 3.72 28.95 -2.95
CA ARG A 396 2.43 29.00 -3.62
C ARG A 396 1.89 30.42 -3.61
N VAL A 397 1.28 30.83 -4.72
CA VAL A 397 0.60 32.12 -4.86
C VAL A 397 -0.83 31.89 -5.36
N ASP A 398 -1.77 32.65 -4.83
CA ASP A 398 -3.15 32.63 -5.33
C ASP A 398 -3.15 33.28 -6.73
N HIS A 399 -3.60 32.53 -7.74
CA HIS A 399 -3.56 32.96 -9.14
C HIS A 399 -4.79 32.46 -9.89
N GLN A 400 -5.31 33.26 -10.83
CA GLN A 400 -6.57 32.94 -11.53
C GLN A 400 -6.51 31.65 -12.37
N ASP A 401 -5.32 31.28 -12.81
CA ASP A 401 -5.07 30.10 -13.65
C ASP A 401 -4.68 28.85 -12.84
N GLU A 402 -4.69 28.93 -11.50
CA GLU A 402 -4.40 27.77 -10.66
C GLU A 402 -5.56 26.76 -10.69
N CYS A 403 -5.25 25.49 -10.43
CA CYS A 403 -6.26 24.44 -10.36
C CYS A 403 -7.29 24.74 -9.26
N PRO A 404 -8.59 24.85 -9.60
CA PRO A 404 -9.64 25.17 -8.62
C PRO A 404 -10.04 23.95 -7.78
N CYS A 405 -9.36 22.81 -7.93
CA CYS A 405 -9.74 21.59 -7.22
C CYS A 405 -9.47 21.71 -5.72
N ASN A 406 -10.38 21.17 -4.91
CA ASN A 406 -10.22 21.17 -3.45
C ASN A 406 -9.35 20.00 -2.96
N ASN A 407 -8.41 19.51 -3.77
CA ASN A 407 -7.52 18.39 -3.43
C ASN A 407 -6.08 18.89 -3.24
N SER A 408 -5.84 19.52 -2.09
CA SER A 408 -4.51 20.04 -1.71
C SER A 408 -3.43 18.98 -1.72
N LEU A 409 -3.73 17.77 -1.23
CA LEU A 409 -2.79 16.67 -1.15
C LEU A 409 -2.17 16.36 -2.52
N ARG A 410 -3.00 16.22 -3.55
CA ARG A 410 -2.53 15.89 -4.90
C ARG A 410 -1.45 16.88 -5.38
N HIS A 411 -1.69 18.17 -5.18
CA HIS A 411 -0.75 19.22 -5.56
C HIS A 411 0.50 19.27 -4.67
N GLN A 412 0.36 19.00 -3.37
CA GLN A 412 1.51 18.87 -2.46
C GLN A 412 2.41 17.69 -2.85
N LEU A 413 1.83 16.55 -3.24
CA LEU A 413 2.57 15.38 -3.70
C LEU A 413 3.32 15.67 -5.00
N GLN A 414 2.64 16.28 -5.98
CA GLN A 414 3.26 16.74 -7.24
C GLN A 414 4.44 17.68 -6.96
N PHE A 415 4.23 18.69 -6.11
CA PHE A 415 5.29 19.65 -5.74
C PHE A 415 6.47 18.97 -5.04
N SER A 416 6.21 18.00 -4.15
CA SER A 416 7.26 17.29 -3.42
C SER A 416 8.21 16.50 -4.32
N LEU A 417 7.81 16.15 -5.54
CA LEU A 417 8.67 15.46 -6.50
C LEU A 417 9.87 16.33 -6.93
N LEU A 418 9.74 17.66 -6.89
CA LEU A 418 10.83 18.59 -7.15
C LEU A 418 11.96 18.47 -6.11
N ARG A 419 11.63 18.13 -4.86
CA ARG A 419 12.63 17.85 -3.83
C ARG A 419 13.52 16.68 -4.24
N MET A 420 12.90 15.61 -4.74
CA MET A 420 13.62 14.41 -5.17
C MET A 420 14.50 14.69 -6.39
N LEU A 421 14.03 15.52 -7.32
CA LEU A 421 14.88 16.00 -8.41
C LEU A 421 16.07 16.83 -7.89
N ASN A 422 15.84 17.77 -6.97
CA ASN A 422 16.89 18.62 -6.40
C ASN A 422 17.99 17.76 -5.74
N GLU A 423 17.61 16.78 -4.92
CA GLU A 423 18.56 15.86 -4.29
C GLU A 423 19.28 14.97 -5.32
N ALA A 424 18.59 14.48 -6.35
CA ALA A 424 19.22 13.70 -7.41
C ALA A 424 20.27 14.50 -8.20
N ILE A 425 20.03 15.80 -8.46
CA ILE A 425 21.02 16.68 -9.10
C ILE A 425 22.21 16.89 -8.15
N LYS A 426 21.92 17.23 -6.88
CA LYS A 426 22.92 17.50 -5.84
C LYS A 426 23.86 16.33 -5.58
N ASN A 427 23.32 15.11 -5.60
CA ASN A 427 24.06 13.87 -5.34
C ASN A 427 24.66 13.27 -6.64
N GLU A 428 24.55 13.97 -7.77
CA GLU A 428 25.03 13.52 -9.08
C GLU A 428 24.45 12.15 -9.49
N GLU A 429 23.19 11.90 -9.16
CA GLU A 429 22.50 10.61 -9.38
C GLU A 429 21.85 10.50 -10.76
N LEU A 430 21.99 11.52 -11.60
CA LEU A 430 21.46 11.56 -12.96
C LEU A 430 22.51 11.15 -14.00
N ILE A 431 22.10 10.30 -14.94
CA ILE A 431 22.83 9.89 -16.12
C ILE A 431 22.26 10.66 -17.31
N ILE A 432 23.12 11.23 -18.14
CA ILE A 432 22.73 11.89 -19.39
C ILE A 432 22.49 10.81 -20.44
N GLU A 433 21.26 10.68 -20.92
CA GLU A 433 20.90 9.76 -22.01
C GLU A 433 21.07 10.43 -23.37
N ASN A 434 20.65 11.69 -23.46
CA ASN A 434 20.86 12.57 -24.61
C ASN A 434 20.68 14.04 -24.20
N ASN A 435 20.73 14.96 -25.17
CA ASN A 435 20.64 16.41 -24.92
C ASN A 435 19.35 16.88 -24.20
N TYR A 436 18.31 16.04 -24.17
CA TYR A 436 17.01 16.37 -23.59
C TYR A 436 16.54 15.39 -22.52
N CYS A 437 17.33 14.38 -22.18
CA CYS A 437 16.91 13.25 -21.35
C CYS A 437 17.97 12.94 -20.30
N TYR A 438 17.55 12.98 -19.04
CA TYR A 438 18.33 12.61 -17.88
C TYR A 438 17.60 11.48 -17.14
N ARG A 439 18.30 10.42 -16.74
CA ARG A 439 17.71 9.28 -16.02
C ARG A 439 18.45 9.05 -14.72
N HIS A 440 17.72 8.83 -13.64
CA HIS A 440 18.30 8.45 -12.36
C HIS A 440 19.00 7.08 -12.44
N LYS A 441 20.17 6.94 -11.78
CA LYS A 441 21.00 5.72 -11.80
C LYS A 441 20.26 4.43 -11.44
N SER A 442 19.25 4.53 -10.56
CA SER A 442 18.47 3.37 -10.10
C SER A 442 17.38 2.91 -11.09
N VAL A 443 17.00 3.75 -12.05
CA VAL A 443 16.00 3.40 -13.06
C VAL A 443 16.71 2.59 -14.15
N PRO A 444 16.25 1.39 -14.54
CA PRO A 444 16.89 0.62 -15.60
C PRO A 444 17.01 1.39 -16.92
N SER A 445 18.10 1.17 -17.65
CA SER A 445 18.25 1.75 -18.99
C SER A 445 17.27 1.09 -19.97
N PRO A 446 16.63 1.85 -20.87
CA PRO A 446 15.81 1.28 -21.95
C PRO A 446 16.64 0.44 -22.95
N LEU A 447 17.98 0.54 -22.93
CA LEU A 447 18.89 -0.13 -23.88
C LEU A 447 19.43 -1.51 -23.41
N HIS A 448 18.88 -2.06 -22.32
CA HIS A 448 19.06 -3.48 -21.98
C HIS A 448 17.73 -4.21 -22.18
N ILE A 449 17.35 -4.33 -23.46
CA ILE A 449 16.40 -5.33 -23.96
C ILE A 449 17.20 -6.35 -24.77
#